data_AF-D0N179-F1
#
_entry.id   AF-D0N179-F1
#
_cell.length_a   1.000
_cell.length_b   1.000
_cell.length_c   1.000
_cell.angle_alpha   90.00
_cell.angle_beta   90.00
_cell.angle_gamma   90.00
#
_symmetry.space_group_name_H-M   'P 1'
#
loop_
_entity.id
_entity.type
_entity.pdbx_description
1 polymer ?
#
loop_
_entity_poly.entity_id
_entity_poly.type
_entity_poly.pdbx_seq_one_letter_code
_entity_poly.pdbx_strand_id
1 'polypeptide(L)'
;MHNSAVPMGLSLIRELRCLGNQELIQVYHCFPDEMSEKNRAMLLEADARVEIVDVCAKFVDQGVMKRETADKFRNWWLKPLALFYTDIKEVLLMDVDDVFLRDPAVLRTTEGYQRTGTTFFYDRVLLSNEWFNQEVKNSTYLKTLLNDYAYRGEASHEQDSSLVAVDKSRAGQAMTVMFWLVTVQRFEREFSFGDKETFWIAYALAKHEYFFSPWGPSVIESSRNEDMKKHSDSLCGSLAHFMPVKDDTPELLYVNGKALLDPFPEGLENRGKASANVLYNPTPSNITPRQNRRPNGGTSTSYNGEFPMECLIGFGATPLPGNFAPQLLRRRMFYLGIRMDVLSVLDSCYGFDTAAY
;
A
#
# COMPACT_ATOMS: atom_id res chain seq x y z
N MET A 1 -10.23 -7.87 5.04
CA MET A 1 -10.04 -8.68 3.81
C MET A 1 -11.37 -9.34 3.49
N HIS A 2 -11.89 -9.12 2.29
CA HIS A 2 -13.16 -9.70 1.84
C HIS A 2 -12.93 -10.91 0.91
N ASN A 3 -13.98 -11.70 0.66
CA ASN A 3 -13.91 -12.94 -0.12
C ASN A 3 -13.14 -12.83 -1.44
N SER A 4 -13.39 -11.80 -2.26
CA SER A 4 -12.69 -11.63 -3.54
C SER A 4 -11.22 -11.19 -3.42
N ALA A 5 -10.79 -10.69 -2.26
CA ALA A 5 -9.38 -10.37 -1.99
C ALA A 5 -8.58 -11.57 -1.47
N VAL A 6 -9.23 -12.64 -0.99
CA VAL A 6 -8.57 -13.81 -0.39
C VAL A 6 -7.54 -14.46 -1.32
N PRO A 7 -7.80 -14.69 -2.62
CA PRO A 7 -6.79 -15.25 -3.51
C PRO A 7 -5.54 -14.38 -3.62
N MET A 8 -5.70 -13.06 -3.60
CA MET A 8 -4.59 -12.10 -3.65
C MET A 8 -3.84 -12.05 -2.32
N GLY A 9 -4.56 -12.03 -1.20
CA GLY A 9 -3.96 -12.06 0.14
C GLY A 9 -3.20 -13.35 0.43
N LEU A 10 -3.79 -14.51 0.12
CA LEU A 10 -3.14 -15.80 0.32
C LEU A 10 -1.88 -15.95 -0.54
N SER A 11 -1.92 -15.44 -1.77
CA SER A 11 -0.72 -15.44 -2.61
C SER A 11 0.36 -14.48 -2.09
N LEU A 12 0.02 -13.38 -1.37
CA LEU A 12 0.99 -12.53 -0.68
C LEU A 12 1.62 -13.27 0.51
N ILE A 13 0.80 -13.94 1.31
CA ILE A 13 1.28 -14.76 2.44
C ILE A 13 2.32 -15.76 1.95
N ARG A 14 2.02 -16.47 0.85
CA ARG A 14 2.97 -17.42 0.28
C ARG A 14 4.24 -16.74 -0.26
N GLU A 15 4.10 -15.59 -0.93
CA GLU A 15 5.24 -14.78 -1.39
C GLU A 15 6.19 -14.44 -0.24
N LEU A 16 5.65 -13.96 0.89
CA LEU A 16 6.42 -13.61 2.08
C LEU A 16 7.18 -14.82 2.64
N ARG A 17 6.55 -16.01 2.69
CA ARG A 17 7.25 -17.24 3.09
C ARG A 17 8.40 -17.59 2.16
N CYS A 18 8.21 -17.41 0.85
CA CYS A 18 9.26 -17.64 -0.15
C CYS A 18 10.41 -16.63 -0.05
N LEU A 19 10.15 -15.43 0.49
CA LEU A 19 11.18 -14.44 0.81
C LEU A 19 11.88 -14.71 2.17
N GLY A 20 11.49 -15.77 2.88
CA GLY A 20 12.09 -16.19 4.14
C GLY A 20 11.35 -15.71 5.39
N ASN A 21 10.26 -14.94 5.24
CA ASN A 21 9.51 -14.44 6.38
C ASN A 21 8.89 -15.60 7.16
N GLN A 22 9.20 -15.71 8.45
CA GLN A 22 8.61 -16.73 9.33
C GLN A 22 7.62 -16.13 10.33
N GLU A 23 7.30 -14.84 10.25
CA GLU A 23 6.54 -14.13 11.29
C GLU A 23 5.05 -14.53 11.32
N LEU A 24 4.39 -14.25 12.43
CA LEU A 24 2.94 -14.36 12.54
C LEU A 24 2.28 -13.39 11.57
N ILE A 25 1.31 -13.87 10.78
CA ILE A 25 0.50 -13.02 9.89
C ILE A 25 -0.94 -13.04 10.39
N GLN A 26 -1.47 -11.87 10.73
CA GLN A 26 -2.88 -11.70 11.10
C GLN A 26 -3.68 -11.15 9.91
N VAL A 27 -4.68 -11.92 9.48
CA VAL A 27 -5.64 -11.51 8.44
C VAL A 27 -6.87 -10.94 9.11
N TYR A 28 -7.07 -9.64 8.93
CA TYR A 28 -8.21 -8.92 9.50
C TYR A 28 -9.41 -8.92 8.55
N HIS A 29 -10.61 -9.10 9.10
CA HIS A 29 -11.89 -8.90 8.41
C HIS A 29 -12.97 -8.39 9.37
N CYS A 30 -14.17 -8.16 8.85
CA CYS A 30 -15.33 -7.69 9.58
C CYS A 30 -16.55 -8.57 9.29
N PHE A 31 -17.00 -9.29 10.30
CA PHE A 31 -18.15 -10.19 10.29
C PHE A 31 -18.04 -11.40 9.34
N PRO A 32 -18.80 -12.49 9.60
CA PRO A 32 -18.80 -13.68 8.76
C PRO A 32 -19.33 -13.48 7.32
N ASP A 33 -20.04 -12.38 7.04
CA ASP A 33 -20.56 -12.09 5.70
C ASP A 33 -19.56 -11.36 4.81
N GLU A 34 -18.43 -10.85 5.34
CA GLU A 34 -17.33 -10.30 4.53
C GLU A 34 -16.38 -11.38 4.03
N MET A 35 -16.04 -12.34 4.90
CA MET A 35 -15.20 -13.49 4.58
C MET A 35 -15.93 -14.77 4.97
N SER A 36 -16.06 -15.72 4.04
CA SER A 36 -16.77 -16.98 4.24
C SER A 36 -15.93 -18.01 5.01
N GLU A 37 -16.58 -19.01 5.61
CA GLU A 37 -15.89 -20.13 6.27
C GLU A 37 -14.94 -20.87 5.32
N LYS A 38 -15.34 -21.07 4.06
CA LYS A 38 -14.48 -21.70 3.04
C LYS A 38 -13.16 -20.94 2.88
N ASN A 39 -13.23 -19.61 2.79
CA ASN A 39 -12.05 -18.79 2.61
C ASN A 39 -11.19 -18.69 3.89
N ARG A 40 -11.83 -18.70 5.07
CA ARG A 40 -11.11 -18.81 6.34
C ARG A 40 -10.33 -20.12 6.43
N ALA A 41 -10.99 -21.24 6.15
CA ALA A 41 -10.35 -22.56 6.15
C ALA A 41 -9.16 -22.61 5.18
N MET A 42 -9.35 -22.11 3.95
CA MET A 42 -8.27 -22.06 2.95
C MET A 42 -7.03 -21.30 3.44
N LEU A 43 -7.20 -20.15 4.11
CA LEU A 43 -6.09 -19.38 4.66
C LEU A 43 -5.35 -20.13 5.78
N LEU A 44 -6.09 -20.75 6.70
CA LEU A 44 -5.54 -21.48 7.84
C LEU A 44 -4.87 -22.80 7.45
N GLU A 45 -5.40 -23.49 6.43
CA GLU A 45 -4.82 -24.72 5.89
C GLU A 45 -3.51 -24.46 5.14
N ALA A 46 -3.39 -23.29 4.50
CA ALA A 46 -2.22 -22.95 3.70
C ALA A 46 -0.99 -22.53 4.51
N ASP A 47 -1.17 -22.03 5.75
CA ASP A 47 -0.07 -21.55 6.58
C ASP A 47 -0.40 -21.64 8.08
N ALA A 48 0.39 -22.43 8.81
CA ALA A 48 0.20 -22.66 10.24
C ALA A 48 0.50 -21.45 11.14
N ARG A 49 1.08 -20.38 10.59
CA ARG A 49 1.36 -19.10 11.26
C ARG A 49 0.45 -17.98 10.75
N VAL A 50 -0.73 -18.33 10.25
CA VAL A 50 -1.80 -17.38 9.95
C VAL A 50 -2.86 -17.41 11.05
N GLU A 51 -3.22 -16.23 11.51
CA GLU A 51 -4.38 -15.99 12.38
C GLU A 51 -5.42 -15.17 11.64
N ILE A 52 -6.71 -15.44 11.87
CA ILE A 52 -7.81 -14.68 11.30
C ILE A 52 -8.53 -13.94 12.41
N VAL A 53 -8.69 -12.63 12.26
CA VAL A 53 -9.26 -11.74 13.29
C VAL A 53 -10.49 -11.02 12.72
N ASP A 54 -11.67 -11.37 13.26
CA ASP A 54 -12.91 -10.60 13.06
C ASP A 54 -12.93 -9.40 14.00
N VAL A 55 -12.23 -8.34 13.62
CA VAL A 55 -12.04 -7.17 14.50
C VAL A 55 -13.34 -6.40 14.72
N CYS A 56 -14.22 -6.36 13.73
CA CYS A 56 -15.52 -5.73 13.88
C CYS A 56 -16.40 -6.45 14.92
N ALA A 57 -16.50 -7.79 14.84
CA ALA A 57 -17.23 -8.54 15.85
C ALA A 57 -16.65 -8.33 17.25
N LYS A 58 -15.32 -8.35 17.40
CA LYS A 58 -14.66 -8.11 18.69
C LYS A 58 -15.01 -6.75 19.29
N PHE A 59 -14.98 -5.67 18.50
CA PHE A 59 -15.34 -4.35 19.01
C PHE A 59 -16.84 -4.20 19.33
N VAL A 60 -17.71 -4.88 18.57
CA VAL A 60 -19.15 -4.92 18.87
C VAL A 60 -19.43 -5.67 20.16
N ASP A 61 -18.85 -6.86 20.34
CA ASP A 61 -19.01 -7.69 21.53
C ASP A 61 -18.50 -7.00 22.80
N GLN A 62 -17.44 -6.19 22.68
CA GLN A 62 -16.90 -5.37 23.76
C GLN A 62 -17.72 -4.10 24.05
N GLY A 63 -18.75 -3.80 23.25
CA GLY A 63 -19.56 -2.59 23.39
C GLY A 63 -18.83 -1.29 23.01
N VAL A 64 -17.68 -1.39 22.33
CA VAL A 64 -16.87 -0.23 21.92
C VAL A 64 -17.53 0.53 20.77
N MET A 65 -18.19 -0.18 19.85
CA MET A 65 -18.98 0.43 18.78
C MET A 65 -20.18 -0.45 18.41
N LYS A 66 -21.20 0.16 17.81
CA LYS A 66 -22.36 -0.57 17.30
C LYS A 66 -22.04 -1.27 15.97
N ARG A 67 -22.79 -2.32 15.63
CA ARG A 67 -22.61 -3.06 14.37
C ARG A 67 -22.71 -2.14 13.15
N GLU A 68 -23.66 -1.22 13.14
CA GLU A 68 -23.86 -0.28 12.02
C GLU A 68 -22.65 0.65 11.81
N THR A 69 -21.90 0.95 12.89
CA THR A 69 -20.66 1.71 12.82
C THR A 69 -19.51 0.82 12.36
N ALA A 70 -19.42 -0.40 12.89
CA ALA A 70 -18.40 -1.39 12.53
C ALA A 70 -18.46 -1.77 11.04
N ASP A 71 -19.65 -1.92 10.47
CA ASP A 71 -19.84 -2.21 9.04
C ASP A 71 -19.19 -1.17 8.12
N LYS A 72 -19.04 0.09 8.57
CA LYS A 72 -18.38 1.16 7.81
C LYS A 72 -16.86 0.99 7.70
N PHE A 73 -16.27 0.02 8.41
CA PHE A 73 -14.85 -0.34 8.33
C PHE A 73 -14.54 -1.42 7.28
N ARG A 74 -15.54 -1.93 6.54
CA ARG A 74 -15.38 -2.93 5.47
C ARG A 74 -14.78 -2.35 4.18
N ASN A 75 -13.64 -1.70 4.31
CA ASN A 75 -12.87 -1.00 3.27
C ASN A 75 -11.46 -0.69 3.82
N TRP A 76 -10.74 0.26 3.22
CA TRP A 76 -9.39 0.68 3.62
C TRP A 76 -9.26 1.06 5.10
N TRP A 77 -10.34 1.58 5.71
CA TRP A 77 -10.35 1.95 7.11
C TRP A 77 -10.17 0.79 8.09
N LEU A 78 -10.27 -0.46 7.63
CA LEU A 78 -9.95 -1.63 8.45
C LEU A 78 -8.51 -1.63 8.94
N LYS A 79 -7.55 -1.10 8.15
CA LYS A 79 -6.12 -1.08 8.49
C LYS A 79 -5.82 -0.40 9.84
N PRO A 80 -6.23 0.87 10.08
CA PRO A 80 -5.99 1.50 11.38
C PRO A 80 -6.72 0.80 12.53
N LEU A 81 -7.90 0.21 12.27
CA LEU A 81 -8.62 -0.58 13.29
C LEU A 81 -7.84 -1.85 13.65
N ALA A 82 -7.26 -2.53 12.66
CA ALA A 82 -6.40 -3.70 12.83
C ALA A 82 -5.12 -3.36 13.61
N LEU A 83 -4.43 -2.28 13.23
CA LEU A 83 -3.23 -1.81 13.93
C LEU A 83 -3.52 -1.45 15.38
N PHE A 84 -4.66 -0.82 15.66
CA PHE A 84 -5.06 -0.52 17.04
C PHE A 84 -5.33 -1.81 17.84
N TYR A 85 -6.07 -2.76 17.26
CA TYR A 85 -6.53 -3.97 17.94
C TYR A 85 -5.43 -5.01 18.21
N THR A 86 -4.51 -5.25 17.26
CA THR A 86 -3.49 -6.30 17.36
C THR A 86 -2.65 -6.20 18.64
N ASP A 87 -2.24 -7.32 19.21
CA ASP A 87 -1.27 -7.41 20.31
C ASP A 87 0.19 -7.49 19.82
N ILE A 88 0.40 -7.63 18.51
CA ILE A 88 1.73 -7.56 17.89
C ILE A 88 2.34 -6.18 18.14
N LYS A 89 3.57 -6.16 18.65
CA LYS A 89 4.28 -4.92 18.98
C LYS A 89 4.83 -4.22 17.74
N GLU A 90 5.61 -4.92 16.94
CA GLU A 90 6.26 -4.40 15.73
C GLU A 90 5.50 -4.87 14.49
N VAL A 91 4.53 -4.07 14.08
CA VAL A 91 3.56 -4.39 13.03
C VAL A 91 4.04 -3.87 11.67
N LEU A 92 3.91 -4.71 10.65
CA LEU A 92 3.93 -4.30 9.24
C LEU A 92 2.51 -4.49 8.70
N LEU A 93 1.78 -3.39 8.48
CA LEU A 93 0.51 -3.42 7.76
C LEU A 93 0.79 -3.35 6.26
N MET A 94 0.06 -4.15 5.49
CA MET A 94 0.37 -4.38 4.08
C MET A 94 -0.92 -4.46 3.27
N ASP A 95 -0.91 -3.95 2.06
CA ASP A 95 -1.96 -4.22 1.08
C ASP A 95 -1.77 -5.60 0.46
N VAL A 96 -2.88 -6.23 0.08
CA VAL A 96 -2.84 -7.58 -0.48
C VAL A 96 -2.20 -7.63 -1.87
N ASP A 97 -2.20 -6.50 -2.59
CA ASP A 97 -1.69 -6.35 -3.94
C ASP A 97 -0.26 -5.81 -4.01
N ASP A 98 0.46 -5.85 -2.88
CA ASP A 98 1.89 -5.60 -2.85
C ASP A 98 2.70 -6.75 -3.46
N VAL A 99 3.76 -6.36 -4.17
CA VAL A 99 4.77 -7.24 -4.76
C VAL A 99 6.14 -6.85 -4.19
N PHE A 100 6.59 -7.60 -3.20
CA PHE A 100 7.89 -7.41 -2.56
C PHE A 100 9.01 -8.04 -3.37
N LEU A 101 10.20 -7.43 -3.35
CA LEU A 101 11.44 -8.04 -3.89
C LEU A 101 12.34 -8.58 -2.77
N ARG A 102 11.99 -8.29 -1.51
CA ARG A 102 12.70 -8.68 -0.30
C ARG A 102 11.73 -8.82 0.87
N ASP A 103 12.05 -9.65 1.86
CA ASP A 103 11.30 -9.71 3.11
C ASP A 103 11.18 -8.30 3.74
N PRO A 104 9.97 -7.74 3.86
CA PRO A 104 9.74 -6.39 4.39
C PRO A 104 10.15 -6.25 5.86
N ALA A 105 10.36 -7.36 6.60
CA ALA A 105 10.93 -7.33 7.94
C ALA A 105 12.28 -6.57 8.02
N VAL A 106 13.00 -6.46 6.89
CA VAL A 106 14.22 -5.64 6.75
C VAL A 106 14.01 -4.17 7.15
N LEU A 107 12.78 -3.64 7.06
CA LEU A 107 12.50 -2.27 7.49
C LEU A 107 12.89 -2.03 8.95
N ARG A 108 12.76 -3.04 9.81
CA ARG A 108 13.10 -2.94 11.24
C ARG A 108 14.59 -2.74 11.49
N THR A 109 15.44 -3.04 10.51
CA THR A 109 16.90 -2.85 10.61
C THR A 109 17.35 -1.49 10.07
N THR A 110 16.45 -0.69 9.51
CA THR A 110 16.80 0.64 8.97
C THR A 110 16.97 1.67 10.09
N GLU A 111 17.86 2.64 9.90
CA GLU A 111 18.11 3.70 10.88
C GLU A 111 16.82 4.48 11.23
N GLY A 112 16.00 4.76 10.21
CA GLY A 112 14.70 5.43 10.38
C GLY A 112 13.79 4.69 11.35
N TYR A 113 13.58 3.40 11.12
CA TYR A 113 12.75 2.57 12.00
C TYR A 113 13.37 2.41 13.40
N GLN A 114 14.66 2.14 13.50
CA GLN A 114 15.33 1.99 14.80
C GLN A 114 15.19 3.25 15.65
N ARG A 115 15.26 4.43 15.03
CA ARG A 115 15.16 5.72 15.69
C ARG A 115 13.74 6.07 16.14
N THR A 116 12.72 5.84 15.31
CA THR A 116 11.35 6.34 15.55
C THR A 116 10.33 5.24 15.84
N GLY A 117 10.67 3.98 15.60
CA GLY A 117 9.73 2.86 15.61
C GLY A 117 8.72 2.94 14.45
N THR A 118 8.98 3.74 13.41
CA THR A 118 8.04 3.90 12.29
C THR A 118 8.76 3.91 10.94
N THR A 119 8.05 3.51 9.89
CA THR A 119 8.46 3.77 8.51
C THR A 119 7.22 3.95 7.65
N PHE A 120 7.08 5.16 7.10
CA PHE A 120 6.01 5.54 6.19
C PHE A 120 6.57 5.91 4.81
N PHE A 121 5.75 5.82 3.77
CA PHE A 121 6.14 6.11 2.39
C PHE A 121 5.28 7.24 1.83
N TYR A 122 5.86 8.05 0.96
CA TYR A 122 5.16 9.19 0.38
C TYR A 122 4.28 8.77 -0.80
N ASP A 123 3.07 9.32 -0.89
CA ASP A 123 2.26 9.24 -2.11
C ASP A 123 2.72 10.29 -3.15
N ARG A 124 2.13 10.22 -4.34
CA ARG A 124 2.26 11.21 -5.41
C ARG A 124 1.85 12.59 -4.90
N VAL A 125 2.59 13.59 -5.34
CA VAL A 125 2.25 15.00 -5.08
C VAL A 125 1.15 15.41 -6.06
N LEU A 126 -0.10 15.23 -5.65
CA LEU A 126 -1.28 15.58 -6.44
C LEU A 126 -1.83 16.94 -6.02
N LEU A 127 -1.94 17.86 -6.97
CA LEU A 127 -2.54 19.17 -6.76
C LEU A 127 -4.07 19.03 -6.91
N SER A 128 -4.78 18.86 -5.79
CA SER A 128 -6.23 18.96 -5.73
C SER A 128 -6.66 19.73 -4.48
N ASN A 129 -7.88 20.30 -4.50
CA ASN A 129 -8.49 21.01 -3.36
C ASN A 129 -9.30 20.07 -2.44
N GLU A 130 -9.06 18.76 -2.53
CA GLU A 130 -9.77 17.76 -1.74
C GLU A 130 -9.00 17.47 -0.43
N TRP A 131 -9.66 16.76 0.50
CA TRP A 131 -9.03 16.23 1.72
C TRP A 131 -8.34 17.33 2.55
N PHE A 132 -7.01 17.31 2.66
CA PHE A 132 -6.27 18.31 3.42
C PHE A 132 -6.15 19.67 2.78
N ASN A 133 -6.29 19.73 1.47
CA ASN A 133 -6.26 20.97 0.72
C ASN A 133 -7.64 21.63 0.66
N GLN A 134 -8.67 21.01 1.25
CA GLN A 134 -9.98 21.63 1.40
C GLN A 134 -9.87 22.92 2.22
N GLU A 135 -10.53 23.98 1.74
CA GLU A 135 -10.54 25.27 2.41
C GLU A 135 -11.46 25.27 3.63
N VAL A 136 -10.97 25.83 4.73
CA VAL A 136 -11.67 25.99 6.01
C VAL A 136 -11.35 27.36 6.55
N LYS A 137 -12.34 28.26 6.52
CA LYS A 137 -12.21 29.62 7.09
C LYS A 137 -10.91 30.33 6.65
N ASN A 138 -10.64 30.38 5.33
CA ASN A 138 -9.45 30.97 4.72
C ASN A 138 -8.10 30.30 5.08
N SER A 139 -8.11 29.07 5.59
CA SER A 139 -6.93 28.22 5.81
C SER A 139 -7.20 26.82 5.23
N THR A 140 -6.18 25.96 5.14
CA THR A 140 -6.41 24.55 4.80
C THR A 140 -6.83 23.78 6.05
N TYR A 141 -7.64 22.73 5.89
CA TYR A 141 -8.12 21.93 7.02
C TYR A 141 -6.96 21.38 7.87
N LEU A 142 -5.91 20.90 7.21
CA LEU A 142 -4.74 20.34 7.88
C LEU A 142 -3.94 21.39 8.64
N LYS A 143 -3.78 22.61 8.11
CA LYS A 143 -3.14 23.72 8.85
C LYS A 143 -3.94 24.08 10.10
N THR A 144 -5.27 24.03 10.01
CA THR A 144 -6.15 24.27 11.16
C THR A 144 -6.04 23.15 12.20
N LEU A 145 -5.90 21.90 11.75
CA LEU A 145 -5.77 20.72 12.61
C LEU A 145 -4.38 20.63 13.28
N LEU A 146 -3.33 21.05 12.56
CA LEU A 146 -1.93 20.93 12.95
C LEU A 146 -1.25 22.30 12.96
N ASN A 147 -1.77 23.30 13.69
CA ASN A 147 -1.27 24.69 13.68
C ASN A 147 0.27 24.88 13.76
N ASP A 148 1.04 23.87 14.19
CA ASP A 148 2.52 23.87 14.25
C ASP A 148 3.23 23.07 13.13
N TYR A 149 2.51 22.40 12.23
CA TYR A 149 3.08 21.53 11.20
C TYR A 149 3.28 22.27 9.87
N ALA A 150 4.50 22.20 9.32
CA ALA A 150 4.90 22.88 8.09
C ALA A 150 4.35 22.21 6.82
N TYR A 151 3.04 21.95 6.77
CA TYR A 151 2.39 21.44 5.58
C TYR A 151 2.27 22.53 4.52
N ARG A 152 2.87 22.29 3.35
CA ARG A 152 2.98 23.28 2.27
C ARG A 152 1.74 23.41 1.39
N GLY A 153 0.75 22.51 1.53
CA GLY A 153 -0.44 22.52 0.68
C GLY A 153 -0.20 21.98 -0.73
N GLU A 154 0.92 21.29 -0.95
CA GLU A 154 1.36 20.88 -2.28
C GLU A 154 0.81 19.50 -2.70
N ALA A 155 0.25 18.69 -1.79
CA ALA A 155 -0.15 17.31 -2.08
C ALA A 155 -1.47 16.90 -1.39
N SER A 156 -2.52 16.58 -2.15
CA SER A 156 -3.80 16.11 -1.57
C SER A 156 -3.67 14.80 -0.77
N HIS A 157 -2.60 14.04 -1.04
CA HIS A 157 -2.18 12.86 -0.27
C HIS A 157 -0.70 12.99 0.09
N GLU A 158 -0.38 12.75 1.36
CA GLU A 158 1.00 12.74 1.84
C GLU A 158 1.54 11.32 1.85
N GLN A 159 0.74 10.37 2.35
CA GLN A 159 1.19 9.02 2.65
C GLN A 159 0.59 7.98 1.70
N ASP A 160 1.45 7.12 1.17
CA ASP A 160 1.06 5.81 0.66
C ASP A 160 0.96 4.83 1.84
N SER A 161 -0.24 4.30 2.09
CA SER A 161 -0.50 3.33 3.17
C SER A 161 -0.50 1.87 2.71
N SER A 162 0.03 1.57 1.51
CA SER A 162 0.24 0.19 1.06
C SER A 162 1.16 -0.58 1.98
N LEU A 163 2.20 0.05 2.51
CA LEU A 163 3.06 -0.51 3.57
C LEU A 163 3.22 0.50 4.72
N VAL A 164 2.90 0.07 5.94
CA VAL A 164 3.04 0.88 7.15
C VAL A 164 3.77 0.07 8.23
N ALA A 165 4.94 0.53 8.65
CA ALA A 165 5.69 -0.09 9.73
C ALA A 165 5.55 0.71 11.04
N VAL A 166 5.15 0.05 12.12
CA VAL A 166 4.92 0.67 13.44
C VAL A 166 5.35 -0.25 14.58
N ASP A 167 6.19 0.25 15.48
CA ASP A 167 6.40 -0.29 16.82
C ASP A 167 5.41 0.37 17.80
N LYS A 168 4.34 -0.35 18.11
CA LYS A 168 3.29 0.09 19.03
C LYS A 168 3.80 0.32 20.44
N SER A 169 4.87 -0.35 20.87
CA SER A 169 5.43 -0.18 22.21
C SER A 169 6.09 1.19 22.40
N ARG A 170 6.43 1.86 21.30
CA ARG A 170 7.06 3.17 21.26
C ARG A 170 6.12 4.28 20.81
N ALA A 171 4.91 3.96 20.35
CA ALA A 171 3.99 4.91 19.70
C ALA A 171 3.41 6.02 20.62
N GLY A 172 3.70 6.01 21.93
CA GLY A 172 3.15 6.99 22.87
C GLY A 172 1.61 7.05 22.82
N GLN A 173 1.05 8.24 22.60
CA GLN A 173 -0.40 8.42 22.45
C GLN A 173 -0.90 8.26 21.01
N ALA A 174 -0.02 8.01 20.03
CA ALA A 174 -0.39 7.99 18.61
C ALA A 174 -1.47 6.93 18.32
N MET A 175 -1.42 5.75 18.95
CA MET A 175 -2.45 4.72 18.74
C MET A 175 -3.84 5.18 19.24
N THR A 176 -3.90 5.85 20.39
CA THR A 176 -5.16 6.41 20.93
C THR A 176 -5.69 7.52 20.03
N VAL A 177 -4.82 8.41 19.56
CA VAL A 177 -5.20 9.48 18.63
C VAL A 177 -5.70 8.90 17.31
N MET A 178 -4.99 7.90 16.75
CA MET A 178 -5.39 7.19 15.54
C MET A 178 -6.78 6.58 15.70
N PHE A 179 -7.04 5.90 16.82
CA PHE A 179 -8.35 5.33 17.09
C PHE A 179 -9.45 6.39 17.12
N TRP A 180 -9.23 7.49 17.86
CA TRP A 180 -10.16 8.62 17.87
C TRP A 180 -10.39 9.23 16.47
N LEU A 181 -9.34 9.37 15.66
CA LEU A 181 -9.45 9.87 14.29
C LEU A 181 -10.41 9.00 13.46
N VAL A 182 -10.29 7.68 13.55
CA VAL A 182 -11.08 6.77 12.70
C VAL A 182 -12.46 6.42 13.26
N THR A 183 -12.68 6.52 14.57
CA THR A 183 -13.97 6.19 15.20
C THR A 183 -14.83 7.41 15.53
N VAL A 184 -14.24 8.61 15.60
CA VAL A 184 -14.95 9.85 15.91
C VAL A 184 -14.77 10.86 14.79
N GLN A 185 -13.55 11.37 14.60
CA GLN A 185 -13.30 12.50 13.71
C GLN A 185 -13.77 12.23 12.28
N ARG A 186 -13.47 11.05 11.74
CA ARG A 186 -13.87 10.65 10.38
C ARG A 186 -15.37 10.79 10.14
N PHE A 187 -16.20 10.48 11.13
CA PHE A 187 -17.65 10.53 10.99
C PHE A 187 -18.23 11.94 11.14
N GLU A 188 -17.50 12.84 11.78
CA GLU A 188 -17.87 14.26 11.84
C GLU A 188 -17.40 15.02 10.61
N ARG A 189 -16.19 14.73 10.14
CA ARG A 189 -15.60 15.35 8.98
C ARG A 189 -14.56 14.46 8.32
N GLU A 190 -14.75 14.22 7.04
CA GLU A 190 -13.79 13.51 6.21
C GLU A 190 -12.48 14.31 6.12
N PHE A 191 -11.36 13.63 6.38
CA PHE A 191 -10.03 14.23 6.43
C PHE A 191 -9.01 13.57 5.49
N SER A 192 -9.28 12.36 5.02
CA SER A 192 -8.30 11.54 4.30
C SER A 192 -9.00 10.68 3.25
N PHE A 193 -8.33 10.44 2.13
CA PHE A 193 -8.77 9.43 1.18
C PHE A 193 -8.52 8.05 1.77
N GLY A 194 -9.56 7.47 2.34
CA GLY A 194 -9.43 6.25 3.14
C GLY A 194 -8.46 6.45 4.31
N ASP A 195 -7.72 5.41 4.65
CA ASP A 195 -6.85 5.37 5.81
C ASP A 195 -5.52 6.13 5.66
N LYS A 196 -5.12 6.48 4.42
CA LYS A 196 -3.78 6.91 4.01
C LYS A 196 -3.08 7.82 5.00
N GLU A 197 -3.78 8.86 5.42
CA GLU A 197 -3.19 9.96 6.17
C GLU A 197 -3.35 9.81 7.69
N THR A 198 -4.05 8.76 8.11
CA THR A 198 -4.40 8.53 9.51
C THR A 198 -3.15 8.30 10.36
N PHE A 199 -2.18 7.54 9.83
CA PHE A 199 -1.03 7.09 10.61
C PHE A 199 -0.13 8.25 10.98
N TRP A 200 0.37 9.01 9.99
CA TRP A 200 1.29 10.11 10.29
C TRP A 200 0.61 11.26 11.05
N ILE A 201 -0.67 11.57 10.78
CA ILE A 201 -1.41 12.60 11.53
C ILE A 201 -1.55 12.19 12.99
N ALA A 202 -1.82 10.92 13.27
CA ALA A 202 -1.92 10.46 14.63
C ALA A 202 -0.62 10.68 15.42
N TYR A 203 0.54 10.42 14.79
CA TYR A 203 1.85 10.72 15.39
C TYR A 203 2.09 12.23 15.52
N ALA A 204 1.75 13.02 14.50
CA ALA A 204 1.90 14.48 14.53
C ALA A 204 1.07 15.12 15.66
N LEU A 205 -0.20 14.74 15.80
CA LEU A 205 -1.10 15.20 16.86
C LEU A 205 -0.67 14.71 18.25
N ALA A 206 -0.14 13.49 18.34
CA ALA A 206 0.45 12.96 19.57
C ALA A 206 1.80 13.63 19.93
N LYS A 207 2.31 14.53 19.08
CA LYS A 207 3.65 15.14 19.20
C LYS A 207 4.74 14.09 19.38
N HIS A 208 4.58 12.94 18.72
CA HIS A 208 5.51 11.84 18.76
C HIS A 208 6.31 11.78 17.47
N GLU A 209 7.60 11.46 17.57
CA GLU A 209 8.45 11.40 16.40
C GLU A 209 8.05 10.24 15.47
N TYR A 210 8.11 10.49 14.16
CA TYR A 210 7.88 9.47 13.15
C TYR A 210 8.84 9.66 11.97
N PHE A 211 8.93 8.64 11.11
CA PHE A 211 9.84 8.63 9.98
C PHE A 211 9.11 8.31 8.68
N PHE A 212 9.25 9.20 7.71
CA PHE A 212 9.00 8.93 6.30
C PHE A 212 10.30 8.53 5.61
N SER A 213 10.19 7.64 4.62
CA SER A 213 11.27 7.36 3.67
C SER A 213 11.89 8.67 3.16
N PRO A 214 13.23 8.77 3.05
CA PRO A 214 13.88 9.96 2.49
C PRO A 214 13.61 10.13 0.99
N TRP A 215 13.04 9.11 0.35
CA TRP A 215 12.78 9.05 -1.08
C TRP A 215 11.30 9.32 -1.38
N GLY A 216 11.03 10.00 -2.50
CA GLY A 216 9.69 10.15 -3.03
C GLY A 216 9.14 8.85 -3.63
N PRO A 217 7.86 8.83 -4.03
CA PRO A 217 7.28 7.70 -4.73
C PRO A 217 8.00 7.45 -6.06
N SER A 218 8.03 6.20 -6.47
CA SER A 218 8.32 5.80 -7.84
C SER A 218 7.08 5.14 -8.44
N VAL A 219 7.04 4.98 -9.76
CA VAL A 219 6.02 4.16 -10.41
C VAL A 219 6.65 3.27 -11.47
N ILE A 220 6.02 2.12 -11.71
CA ILE A 220 6.37 1.25 -12.83
C ILE A 220 5.68 1.74 -14.11
N GLU A 221 6.35 1.59 -15.25
CA GLU A 221 5.78 1.92 -16.56
C GLU A 221 4.52 1.10 -16.86
N SER A 222 3.51 1.73 -17.45
CA SER A 222 2.34 1.02 -17.96
C SER A 222 2.52 0.67 -19.43
N SER A 223 2.87 -0.60 -19.69
CA SER A 223 3.04 -1.11 -21.05
C SER A 223 1.79 -0.94 -21.92
N ARG A 224 0.60 -0.92 -21.30
CA ARG A 224 -0.69 -0.68 -21.96
C ARG A 224 -0.91 0.77 -22.35
N ASN A 225 -0.39 1.71 -21.57
CA ASN A 225 -0.41 3.13 -21.93
C ASN A 225 0.70 3.47 -22.95
N GLU A 226 1.66 2.56 -23.14
CA GLU A 226 2.83 2.70 -24.01
C GLU A 226 3.77 3.82 -23.52
N ASP A 227 3.96 3.91 -22.21
CA ASP A 227 4.76 4.96 -21.56
C ASP A 227 6.13 5.13 -22.24
N MET A 228 6.84 4.02 -22.41
CA MET A 228 8.19 4.04 -22.99
C MET A 228 8.25 4.48 -24.46
N LYS A 229 7.14 4.40 -25.21
CA LYS A 229 7.08 4.85 -26.60
C LYS A 229 6.58 6.28 -26.73
N LYS A 230 5.60 6.66 -25.90
CA LYS A 230 4.91 7.95 -26.00
C LYS A 230 5.63 9.03 -25.19
N HIS A 231 6.05 8.71 -23.98
CA HIS A 231 6.61 9.65 -23.02
C HIS A 231 7.63 8.94 -22.11
N SER A 232 8.79 8.59 -22.66
CA SER A 232 9.80 7.72 -22.04
C SER A 232 10.44 8.25 -20.75
N ASP A 233 10.17 9.49 -20.37
CA ASP A 233 10.62 10.12 -19.12
C ASP A 233 9.51 10.30 -18.08
N SER A 234 8.30 9.80 -18.37
CA SER A 234 7.11 9.97 -17.56
C SER A 234 6.35 8.64 -17.49
N LEU A 235 6.16 8.09 -16.30
CA LEU A 235 5.57 6.76 -16.12
C LEU A 235 4.24 6.86 -15.37
N CYS A 236 3.28 5.98 -15.67
CA CYS A 236 1.87 6.12 -15.26
C CYS A 236 1.27 4.91 -14.53
N GLY A 237 2.08 3.92 -14.14
CA GLY A 237 1.58 2.69 -13.54
C GLY A 237 1.60 2.67 -12.00
N SER A 238 1.73 1.45 -11.49
CA SER A 238 1.68 1.08 -10.07
C SER A 238 2.76 1.78 -9.23
N LEU A 239 2.39 2.19 -8.01
CA LEU A 239 3.31 2.81 -7.05
C LEU A 239 4.41 1.84 -6.63
N ALA A 240 5.61 2.35 -6.47
CA ALA A 240 6.78 1.58 -6.10
C ALA A 240 7.65 2.38 -5.13
N HIS A 241 8.30 1.67 -4.22
CA HIS A 241 9.15 2.27 -3.21
C HIS A 241 10.48 1.55 -3.10
N PHE A 242 11.54 2.34 -3.03
CA PHE A 242 12.89 1.88 -2.74
C PHE A 242 13.11 1.75 -1.23
N MET A 243 14.15 1.00 -0.86
CA MET A 243 14.60 0.89 0.51
C MET A 243 14.80 2.29 1.13
N PRO A 244 14.24 2.56 2.33
CA PRO A 244 14.22 3.90 2.93
C PRO A 244 15.53 4.24 3.65
N VAL A 245 16.65 3.96 2.99
CA VAL A 245 18.01 4.22 3.47
C VAL A 245 18.72 5.18 2.53
N LYS A 246 19.55 6.06 3.09
CA LYS A 246 20.38 7.00 2.32
C LYS A 246 21.70 6.34 1.97
N ASP A 247 21.69 5.59 0.88
CA ASP A 247 22.89 4.96 0.31
C ASP A 247 23.02 5.30 -1.19
N ASP A 248 24.07 4.80 -1.83
CA ASP A 248 24.29 4.98 -3.27
C ASP A 248 23.54 3.97 -4.13
N THR A 249 23.08 2.85 -3.57
CA THR A 249 22.49 1.73 -4.33
C THR A 249 20.95 1.74 -4.25
N PRO A 250 20.23 2.03 -5.34
CA PRO A 250 18.77 2.02 -5.33
C PRO A 250 18.22 0.58 -5.31
N GLU A 251 18.05 0.00 -4.12
CA GLU A 251 17.36 -1.29 -3.92
C GLU A 251 15.84 -1.10 -3.90
N LEU A 252 15.15 -1.66 -4.89
CA LEU A 252 13.67 -1.63 -4.95
C LEU A 252 13.11 -2.56 -3.86
N LEU A 253 12.27 -2.03 -2.96
CA LEU A 253 11.67 -2.81 -1.88
C LEU A 253 10.39 -3.50 -2.35
N TYR A 254 9.43 -2.73 -2.86
CA TYR A 254 8.13 -3.27 -3.26
C TYR A 254 7.40 -2.38 -4.27
N VAL A 255 6.36 -2.96 -4.85
CA VAL A 255 5.43 -2.30 -5.76
C VAL A 255 4.00 -2.61 -5.32
N ASN A 256 3.18 -1.59 -5.13
CA ASN A 256 1.75 -1.70 -4.87
C ASN A 256 0.97 -1.61 -6.18
N GLY A 257 0.35 -2.71 -6.60
CA GLY A 257 -0.37 -2.67 -7.87
C GLY A 257 -1.17 -3.91 -8.22
N LYS A 258 -2.49 -3.85 -7.97
CA LYS A 258 -3.47 -4.80 -8.51
C LYS A 258 -3.32 -5.04 -10.03
N ALA A 259 -3.00 -4.00 -10.79
CA ALA A 259 -2.75 -4.07 -12.23
C ALA A 259 -1.58 -4.99 -12.63
N LEU A 260 -0.66 -5.30 -11.70
CA LEU A 260 0.40 -6.27 -11.94
C LEU A 260 -0.08 -7.70 -11.75
N LEU A 261 -1.14 -7.94 -10.97
CA LEU A 261 -1.55 -9.29 -10.55
C LEU A 261 -2.85 -9.75 -11.21
N ASP A 262 -3.86 -8.88 -11.25
CA ASP A 262 -5.19 -9.18 -11.77
C ASP A 262 -5.31 -8.82 -13.25
N PRO A 263 -5.65 -9.78 -14.14
CA PRO A 263 -5.96 -9.49 -15.54
C PRO A 263 -7.11 -8.49 -15.75
N PHE A 264 -7.98 -8.31 -14.75
CA PHE A 264 -9.10 -7.36 -14.75
C PHE A 264 -9.07 -6.51 -13.48
N PRO A 265 -8.06 -5.63 -13.31
CA PRO A 265 -7.86 -4.89 -12.07
C PRO A 265 -9.04 -3.97 -11.74
N GLU A 266 -9.63 -3.36 -12.77
CA GLU A 266 -10.82 -2.51 -12.66
C GLU A 266 -12.15 -3.28 -12.73
N GLY A 267 -12.11 -4.62 -12.73
CA GLY A 267 -13.29 -5.45 -12.94
C GLY A 267 -13.65 -5.62 -14.43
N LEU A 268 -14.38 -6.69 -14.73
CA LEU A 268 -14.74 -7.06 -16.10
C LEU A 268 -15.79 -6.09 -16.67
N GLU A 269 -16.64 -5.55 -15.80
CA GLU A 269 -17.69 -4.57 -16.07
C GLU A 269 -17.16 -3.21 -16.55
N ASN A 270 -15.90 -2.89 -16.24
CA ASN A 270 -15.24 -1.65 -16.66
C ASN A 270 -14.35 -1.82 -17.90
N ARG A 271 -14.44 -2.97 -18.57
CA ARG A 271 -13.73 -3.23 -19.83
C ARG A 271 -14.09 -2.16 -20.87
N GLY A 272 -13.07 -1.47 -21.37
CA GLY A 272 -13.20 -0.39 -22.36
C GLY A 272 -13.55 0.98 -21.77
N LYS A 273 -13.74 1.10 -20.46
CA LYS A 273 -13.92 2.37 -19.74
C LYS A 273 -12.68 2.78 -18.95
N ALA A 274 -12.00 1.79 -18.37
CA ALA A 274 -10.77 2.01 -17.61
C ALA A 274 -9.66 2.59 -18.50
N SER A 275 -8.92 3.55 -17.95
CA SER A 275 -7.78 4.16 -18.61
C SER A 275 -6.64 3.15 -18.78
N ALA A 276 -5.86 3.29 -19.86
CA ALA A 276 -4.83 2.32 -20.21
C ALA A 276 -3.75 2.16 -19.11
N ASN A 277 -3.52 3.19 -18.32
CA ASN A 277 -2.51 3.22 -17.28
C ASN A 277 -2.83 2.33 -16.06
N VAL A 278 -4.11 2.04 -15.80
CA VAL A 278 -4.56 1.18 -14.69
C VAL A 278 -4.92 -0.25 -15.13
N LEU A 279 -4.78 -0.57 -16.42
CA LEU A 279 -5.05 -1.92 -16.94
C LEU A 279 -3.94 -2.91 -16.59
N TYR A 280 -4.27 -4.21 -16.71
CA TYR A 280 -3.30 -5.29 -16.51
C TYR A 280 -2.01 -5.04 -17.28
N ASN A 281 -0.92 -4.97 -16.54
CA ASN A 281 0.41 -4.60 -17.04
C ASN A 281 1.28 -5.86 -17.17
N PRO A 282 1.24 -6.55 -18.32
CA PRO A 282 1.78 -7.90 -18.45
C PRO A 282 3.31 -7.94 -18.38
N THR A 283 3.99 -6.95 -18.95
CA THR A 283 5.44 -6.98 -19.16
C THR A 283 6.07 -5.62 -18.86
N PRO A 284 5.97 -5.14 -17.61
CA PRO A 284 6.63 -3.90 -17.22
C PRO A 284 8.15 -4.03 -17.38
N SER A 285 8.79 -3.02 -17.97
CA SER A 285 10.25 -3.00 -18.18
C SER A 285 10.98 -1.92 -17.40
N ASN A 286 10.29 -0.85 -17.02
CA ASN A 286 10.91 0.35 -16.45
C ASN A 286 10.22 0.80 -15.17
N ILE A 287 10.98 1.50 -14.35
CA ILE A 287 10.56 2.15 -13.12
C ILE A 287 11.14 3.56 -13.08
N THR A 288 10.42 4.48 -12.45
CA THR A 288 10.95 5.79 -12.08
C THR A 288 12.18 5.62 -11.19
N PRO A 289 13.31 6.30 -11.48
CA PRO A 289 14.49 6.21 -10.64
C PRO A 289 14.24 6.76 -9.24
N ARG A 290 14.92 6.16 -8.25
CA ARG A 290 14.95 6.64 -6.87
C ARG A 290 15.38 8.10 -6.82
N GLN A 291 14.53 8.96 -6.30
CA GLN A 291 14.79 10.39 -6.19
C GLN A 291 14.07 11.00 -4.98
N ASN A 292 14.46 12.22 -4.61
CA ASN A 292 13.75 12.97 -3.57
C ASN A 292 12.32 13.28 -4.02
N ARG A 293 11.39 13.37 -3.06
CA ARG A 293 10.01 13.77 -3.33
C ARG A 293 9.97 15.17 -3.93
N ARG A 294 9.16 15.33 -4.98
CA ARG A 294 8.90 16.60 -5.68
C ARG A 294 7.55 16.58 -6.38
N PRO A 295 6.95 17.74 -6.70
CA PRO A 295 5.75 17.81 -7.54
C PRO A 295 6.00 17.33 -8.97
N ASN A 296 4.91 17.04 -9.69
CA ASN A 296 4.96 16.78 -11.13
C ASN A 296 5.58 17.97 -11.89
N GLY A 297 6.46 17.65 -12.83
CA GLY A 297 7.11 18.62 -13.71
C GLY A 297 6.56 18.55 -15.14
N GLY A 298 7.38 18.96 -16.10
CA GLY A 298 7.12 18.76 -17.53
C GLY A 298 7.82 17.51 -18.06
N THR A 299 7.27 16.93 -19.12
CA THR A 299 7.99 15.93 -19.93
C THR A 299 8.94 16.65 -20.90
N SER A 300 10.11 16.06 -21.12
CA SER A 300 11.10 16.45 -22.13
C SER A 300 10.82 15.85 -23.52
N THR A 301 9.78 15.02 -23.62
CA THR A 301 9.40 14.32 -24.85
C THR A 301 8.48 15.18 -25.72
N SER A 302 8.21 14.74 -26.96
CA SER A 302 7.26 15.42 -27.85
C SER A 302 5.80 15.07 -27.55
N TYR A 303 5.51 14.41 -26.43
CA TYR A 303 4.15 14.02 -26.06
C TYR A 303 3.31 15.25 -25.72
N ASN A 304 2.16 15.39 -26.38
CA ASN A 304 1.22 16.49 -26.21
C ASN A 304 -0.16 16.03 -25.71
N GLY A 305 -0.30 14.76 -25.32
CA GLY A 305 -1.51 14.22 -24.73
C GLY A 305 -1.64 14.56 -23.24
N GLU A 306 -2.79 14.21 -22.67
CA GLU A 306 -3.04 14.38 -21.24
C GLU A 306 -2.40 13.24 -20.44
N PHE A 307 -1.82 13.59 -19.29
CA PHE A 307 -1.30 12.62 -18.35
C PHE A 307 -2.36 12.29 -17.29
N PRO A 308 -2.71 11.00 -17.10
CA PRO A 308 -3.48 10.55 -15.95
C PRO A 308 -2.86 10.98 -14.61
N MET A 309 -3.69 11.05 -13.56
CA MET A 309 -3.24 11.47 -12.22
C MET A 309 -2.23 10.49 -11.60
N GLU A 310 -2.23 9.23 -12.05
CA GLU A 310 -1.28 8.21 -11.60
C GLU A 310 0.14 8.40 -12.17
N CYS A 311 0.34 9.38 -13.06
CA CYS A 311 1.63 9.64 -13.69
C CYS A 311 2.60 10.46 -12.85
N LEU A 312 3.87 10.05 -12.89
CA LEU A 312 5.02 10.84 -12.46
C LEU A 312 5.67 11.48 -13.70
N ILE A 313 5.43 12.79 -13.89
CA ILE A 313 5.76 13.52 -15.13
C ILE A 313 7.17 14.11 -15.06
N GLY A 314 8.04 13.70 -15.99
CA GLY A 314 9.43 14.14 -16.08
C GLY A 314 10.31 13.57 -14.95
N PHE A 315 9.94 12.42 -14.40
CA PHE A 315 10.70 11.74 -13.34
C PHE A 315 11.82 10.84 -13.87
N GLY A 316 11.86 10.62 -15.18
CA GLY A 316 12.78 9.71 -15.84
C GLY A 316 12.33 8.25 -15.72
N ALA A 317 13.04 7.38 -16.43
CA ALA A 317 12.81 5.95 -16.42
C ALA A 317 14.15 5.21 -16.41
N THR A 318 14.25 4.19 -15.57
CA THR A 318 15.37 3.26 -15.50
C THR A 318 14.85 1.82 -15.62
N PRO A 319 15.64 0.86 -16.13
CA PRO A 319 15.21 -0.54 -16.17
C PRO A 319 14.87 -1.07 -14.79
N LEU A 320 13.85 -1.94 -14.72
CA LEU A 320 13.55 -2.72 -13.52
C LEU A 320 14.71 -3.66 -13.18
N PRO A 321 14.91 -4.00 -11.89
CA PRO A 321 15.96 -4.93 -11.50
C PRO A 321 15.66 -6.33 -12.08
N GLY A 322 16.71 -7.07 -12.45
CA GLY A 322 16.58 -8.34 -13.18
C GLY A 322 15.81 -9.44 -12.42
N ASN A 323 15.69 -9.34 -11.11
CA ASN A 323 14.89 -10.25 -10.29
C ASN A 323 13.39 -9.89 -10.24
N PHE A 324 12.97 -8.73 -10.76
CA PHE A 324 11.57 -8.29 -10.69
C PHE A 324 10.63 -9.18 -11.52
N ALA A 325 10.99 -9.51 -12.77
CA ALA A 325 10.15 -10.35 -13.62
C ALA A 325 9.97 -11.78 -13.05
N PRO A 326 11.03 -12.48 -12.60
CA PRO A 326 10.91 -13.72 -11.84
C PRO A 326 9.97 -13.63 -10.62
N GLN A 327 10.13 -12.56 -9.82
CA GLN A 327 9.34 -12.30 -8.62
C GLN A 327 7.86 -12.09 -8.95
N LEU A 328 7.56 -11.26 -9.97
CA LEU A 328 6.20 -11.00 -10.44
C LEU A 328 5.55 -12.25 -11.04
N LEU A 329 6.29 -13.07 -11.77
CA LEU A 329 5.79 -14.33 -12.32
C LEU A 329 5.36 -15.28 -11.20
N ARG A 330 6.19 -15.46 -10.17
CA ARG A 330 5.84 -16.27 -9.00
C ARG A 330 4.57 -15.77 -8.32
N ARG A 331 4.50 -14.46 -8.04
CA ARG A 331 3.33 -13.81 -7.44
C ARG A 331 2.05 -14.07 -8.24
N ARG A 332 2.13 -13.98 -9.57
CA ARG A 332 1.02 -14.27 -10.50
C ARG A 332 0.64 -15.75 -10.51
N MET A 333 1.59 -16.67 -10.49
CA MET A 333 1.30 -18.11 -10.45
C MET A 333 0.52 -18.48 -9.19
N PHE A 334 0.95 -17.98 -8.02
CA PHE A 334 0.21 -18.19 -6.78
C PHE A 334 -1.21 -17.62 -6.89
N TYR A 335 -1.35 -16.35 -7.31
CA TYR A 335 -2.64 -15.69 -7.42
C TYR A 335 -3.60 -16.40 -8.38
N LEU A 336 -3.16 -16.69 -9.60
CA LEU A 336 -3.97 -17.34 -10.63
C LEU A 336 -4.30 -18.78 -10.26
N GLY A 337 -3.36 -19.52 -9.68
CA GLY A 337 -3.61 -20.89 -9.19
C GLY A 337 -4.69 -20.92 -8.13
N ILE A 338 -4.64 -20.04 -7.13
CA ILE A 338 -5.71 -19.95 -6.10
C ILE A 338 -7.04 -19.55 -6.73
N ARG A 339 -7.05 -18.58 -7.66
CA ARG A 339 -8.27 -18.18 -8.39
C ARG A 339 -8.89 -19.30 -9.21
N MET A 340 -8.09 -20.28 -9.61
CA MET A 340 -8.50 -21.46 -10.37
C MET A 340 -8.68 -22.71 -9.51
N ASP A 341 -8.65 -22.59 -8.18
CA ASP A 341 -8.77 -23.71 -7.22
C ASP A 341 -7.63 -24.75 -7.34
N VAL A 342 -6.46 -24.33 -7.85
CA VAL A 342 -5.24 -25.13 -7.97
C VAL A 342 -4.29 -24.76 -6.82
N LEU A 343 -4.60 -25.21 -5.60
CA LEU A 343 -3.83 -24.83 -4.40
C LEU A 343 -2.42 -25.43 -4.35
N SER A 344 -2.13 -26.49 -5.10
CA SER A 344 -0.78 -27.08 -5.19
C SER A 344 0.27 -26.12 -5.76
N VAL A 345 -0.15 -24.97 -6.33
CA VAL A 345 0.80 -23.90 -6.68
C VAL A 345 1.54 -23.35 -5.47
N LEU A 346 0.98 -23.52 -4.26
CA LEU A 346 1.57 -23.03 -3.01
C LEU A 346 2.61 -24.01 -2.43
N ASP A 347 2.81 -25.20 -3.00
CA ASP A 347 3.70 -26.21 -2.43
C ASP A 347 5.19 -25.88 -2.61
N SER A 348 5.53 -24.99 -3.55
CA SER A 348 6.92 -24.60 -3.82
C SER A 348 7.07 -23.08 -3.94
N CYS A 349 8.32 -22.62 -4.00
CA CYS A 349 8.66 -21.20 -4.16
C CYS A 349 9.21 -20.86 -5.55
N TYR A 350 9.17 -21.81 -6.49
CA TYR A 350 9.60 -21.68 -7.88
C TYR A 350 10.90 -20.88 -8.07
N GLY A 351 12.03 -21.58 -8.21
CA GLY A 351 13.30 -20.95 -8.57
C GLY A 351 13.31 -20.58 -10.05
N PHE A 352 12.79 -19.41 -10.40
CA PHE A 352 12.93 -18.85 -11.74
C PHE A 352 14.33 -18.25 -11.87
N ASP A 353 15.23 -18.93 -12.58
CA ASP A 353 16.57 -18.41 -12.84
C ASP A 353 16.50 -17.08 -13.60
N THR A 354 17.37 -16.13 -13.24
CA THR A 354 17.55 -14.86 -13.98
C THR A 354 18.28 -15.07 -15.32
N ALA A 355 18.62 -16.30 -15.68
CA ALA A 355 19.36 -16.62 -16.88
C ALA A 355 18.42 -16.80 -18.07
N ALA A 356 18.57 -15.88 -19.03
CA ALA A 356 18.10 -15.95 -20.42
C ALA A 356 16.59 -15.74 -20.68
N TYR A 357 16.20 -14.47 -20.77
CA TYR A 357 15.30 -14.00 -21.83
C TYR A 357 15.83 -12.69 -22.42
#